data_AF-J4TFN8-F1
#
_entry.id   AF-J4TFN8-F1
#
_cell.length_a   1.000
_cell.length_b   1.000
_cell.length_c   1.000
_cell.angle_alpha   90.00
_cell.angle_beta   90.00
_cell.angle_gamma   90.00
#
_symmetry.space_group_name_H-M   'P 1'
#
loop_
_entity.id
_entity.type
_entity.pdbx_description
1 polymer ?
#
loop_
_entity_poly.entity_id
_entity_poly.type
_entity_poly.pdbx_seq_one_letter_code
_entity_poly.pdbx_strand_id
1 'polypeptide(L)'
;MLESPAVTQLTSVIDPLSVVPSPPPDRRLMVGAWHDRMAMREPADALQERWGGQLYWYDGSHVGHIFSRRVQRITDRFLRDVIARKAVVPD
;
A
#
# COMPACT_ATOMS: atom_id res chain seq x y z
N MET A 1 3.67 29.00 -16.20
CA MET A 1 3.63 27.51 -16.24
C MET A 1 3.58 26.88 -14.85
N LEU A 2 4.21 27.44 -13.80
CA LEU A 2 4.10 26.93 -12.41
C LEU A 2 2.95 27.56 -11.58
N GLU A 3 2.37 28.67 -12.02
CA GLU A 3 1.33 29.42 -11.27
C GLU A 3 -0.11 28.97 -11.55
N SER A 4 -0.28 27.85 -12.28
CA SER A 4 -1.62 27.32 -12.54
C SER A 4 -2.24 26.80 -11.23
N PRO A 5 -3.52 27.10 -10.94
CA PRO A 5 -4.22 26.54 -9.78
C PRO A 5 -4.11 25.01 -9.68
N ALA A 6 -4.10 24.31 -10.82
CA ALA A 6 -3.96 22.85 -10.86
C ALA A 6 -2.56 22.38 -10.39
N VAL A 7 -1.50 23.10 -10.77
CA VAL A 7 -0.13 22.80 -10.34
C VAL A 7 0.02 23.07 -8.85
N THR A 8 -0.54 24.18 -8.36
CA THR A 8 -0.58 24.51 -6.92
C THR A 8 -1.29 23.43 -6.12
N GLN A 9 -2.44 22.93 -6.60
CA GLN A 9 -3.17 21.86 -5.92
C GLN A 9 -2.39 20.54 -5.93
N LEU A 10 -1.81 20.15 -7.07
CA LEU A 10 -1.05 18.89 -7.21
C LEU A 10 0.22 18.86 -6.33
N THR A 11 0.84 20.01 -6.11
CA THR A 11 2.06 20.16 -5.31
C THR A 11 1.80 20.56 -3.86
N SER A 12 0.53 20.74 -3.48
CA SER A 12 0.15 21.04 -2.10
C SER A 12 0.50 19.88 -1.17
N VAL A 13 0.81 20.23 0.08
CA VAL A 13 1.02 19.24 1.14
C VAL A 13 -0.31 18.53 1.41
N ILE A 14 -0.27 17.21 1.40
CA ILE A 14 -1.38 16.35 1.79
C ILE A 14 -1.10 15.71 3.16
N ASP A 15 -2.15 15.38 3.91
CA ASP A 15 -2.08 14.43 5.02
C ASP A 15 -2.42 13.03 4.49
N PRO A 16 -1.45 12.10 4.35
CA PRO A 16 -1.71 10.75 3.86
C PRO A 16 -2.65 9.96 4.77
N LEU A 17 -2.68 10.25 6.07
CA LEU A 17 -3.55 9.55 6.99
C LEU A 17 -5.01 9.89 6.69
N SER A 18 -5.33 11.12 6.26
CA SER A 18 -6.71 11.54 5.93
C SER A 18 -7.41 10.71 4.85
N VAL A 19 -6.67 9.92 4.07
CA VAL A 19 -7.20 9.12 2.97
C VAL A 19 -7.70 7.76 3.45
N VAL A 20 -8.84 7.32 2.91
CA VAL A 20 -9.41 5.99 3.16
C VAL A 20 -9.28 5.14 1.90
N PRO A 21 -8.55 4.01 1.92
CA PRO A 21 -8.46 3.15 0.75
C PRO A 21 -9.81 2.50 0.45
N SER A 22 -10.21 2.49 -0.83
CA SER A 22 -11.49 1.93 -1.26
C SER A 22 -11.67 0.44 -0.97
N PRO A 23 -10.65 -0.44 -1.12
CA PRO A 23 -10.81 -1.84 -0.74
C PRO A 23 -10.95 -1.99 0.78
N PRO A 24 -11.90 -2.79 1.29
CA PRO A 24 -12.02 -3.06 2.73
C PRO A 24 -10.76 -3.76 3.29
N PRO A 25 -10.53 -3.75 4.62
CA PRO A 25 -9.31 -4.26 5.23
C PRO A 25 -8.96 -5.72 4.87
N ASP A 26 -9.96 -6.59 4.71
CA ASP A 26 -9.78 -7.99 4.30
C ASP A 26 -9.32 -8.15 2.84
N ARG A 27 -9.42 -7.08 2.04
CA ARG A 27 -8.93 -6.98 0.66
C ARG A 27 -7.74 -6.01 0.52
N ARG A 28 -7.04 -5.75 1.64
CA ARG A 28 -5.88 -4.86 1.70
C ARG A 28 -4.60 -5.59 2.09
N LEU A 29 -3.57 -5.42 1.28
CA LEU A 29 -2.20 -5.83 1.55
C LEU A 29 -1.27 -4.62 1.37
N MET A 30 -0.48 -4.32 2.39
CA MET A 30 0.65 -3.38 2.33
C MET A 30 1.97 -4.14 2.31
N VAL A 31 2.89 -3.68 1.47
CA VAL A 31 4.24 -4.23 1.38
C VAL A 31 5.23 -3.13 1.72
N GLY A 32 5.92 -3.26 2.84
CA GLY A 32 6.94 -2.33 3.30
C GLY A 32 8.36 -2.91 3.11
N ALA A 33 9.33 -2.05 2.81
CA ALA A 33 10.73 -2.46 2.68
C ALA A 33 11.56 -1.98 3.88
N TRP A 34 12.36 -2.86 4.48
CA TRP A 34 13.16 -2.52 5.67
C TRP A 34 14.18 -1.40 5.45
N HIS A 35 14.68 -1.27 4.22
CA HIS A 35 15.71 -0.29 3.84
C HIS A 35 15.16 0.79 2.91
N ASP A 36 13.84 1.02 2.95
CA ASP A 36 13.21 2.14 2.25
C ASP A 36 13.63 3.48 2.86
N ARG A 37 14.02 4.43 2.01
CA ARG A 37 14.38 5.81 2.40
C ARG A 37 13.43 6.86 1.81
N MET A 38 12.45 6.42 1.02
CA MET A 38 11.42 7.26 0.41
C MET A 38 10.08 7.08 1.13
N ALA A 39 9.63 5.83 1.28
CA ALA A 39 8.47 5.47 2.08
C ALA A 39 8.94 4.81 3.38
N MET A 40 9.43 5.64 4.31
CA MET A 40 10.04 5.18 5.55
C MET A 40 9.08 4.36 6.42
N ARG A 41 9.64 3.58 7.34
CA ARG A 41 8.92 2.65 8.20
C ARG A 41 7.80 3.29 9.02
N GLU A 42 8.12 4.37 9.74
CA GLU A 42 7.17 5.00 10.67
C GLU A 42 5.89 5.50 9.98
N PRO A 43 5.96 6.21 8.83
CA PRO A 43 4.77 6.51 8.04
C PRO A 43 3.98 5.27 7.60
N ALA A 44 4.66 4.19 7.20
CA ALA A 44 4.00 2.96 6.78
C ALA A 44 3.28 2.25 7.94
N ASP A 45 3.88 2.23 9.13
CA ASP A 45 3.28 1.68 10.35
C ASP A 45 2.04 2.50 10.76
N ALA A 46 2.11 3.85 10.70
CA ALA A 46 0.97 4.73 10.99
C ALA A 46 -0.20 4.54 10.00
N LEU A 47 0.11 4.40 8.71
CA LEU A 47 -0.89 4.07 7.70
C LEU A 47 -1.52 2.71 8.00
N GLN A 48 -0.72 1.69 8.32
CA GLN A 48 -1.26 0.38 8.65
C GLN A 48 -2.13 0.37 9.90
N GLU A 49 -1.78 1.11 10.95
CA GLU A 49 -2.64 1.22 12.13
C GLU A 49 -4.02 1.80 11.78
N ARG A 50 -4.06 2.85 10.96
CA ARG A 50 -5.31 3.48 10.53
C ARG A 50 -6.09 2.66 9.51
N TRP A 51 -5.38 2.02 8.58
CA TRP A 51 -5.97 1.34 7.43
C TRP A 51 -6.33 -0.11 7.76
N GLY A 52 -5.53 -0.81 8.56
CA GLY A 52 -5.67 -2.23 8.79
C GLY A 52 -5.47 -3.08 7.53
N GLY A 53 -5.78 -4.37 7.64
CA GLY A 53 -5.47 -5.37 6.62
C GLY A 53 -4.14 -6.04 6.88
N GLN A 54 -3.52 -6.61 5.85
CA GLN A 54 -2.26 -7.34 5.99
C GLN A 54 -1.05 -6.44 5.73
N LEU A 55 -0.01 -6.58 6.53
CA LEU A 55 1.28 -5.92 6.33
C LEU A 55 2.37 -6.98 6.15
N TYR A 56 3.15 -6.86 5.08
CA TYR A 56 4.31 -7.70 4.80
C TYR A 56 5.58 -6.85 4.71
N TRP A 57 6.49 -7.05 5.65
CA TRP A 57 7.83 -6.48 5.60
C TRP A 57 8.78 -7.39 4.84
N TYR A 58 9.53 -6.83 3.90
CA TYR A 58 10.61 -7.55 3.23
C TYR A 58 11.95 -6.83 3.37
N ASP A 59 13.01 -7.62 3.34
CA ASP A 59 14.38 -7.14 3.35
C ASP A 59 14.74 -6.59 1.96
N GLY A 60 14.72 -5.27 1.82
CA GLY A 60 15.01 -4.58 0.55
C GLY A 60 14.79 -3.07 0.59
N SER A 61 14.98 -2.42 -0.56
CA SER A 61 14.89 -0.97 -0.75
C SER A 61 13.60 -0.56 -1.45
N HIS A 62 13.31 0.75 -1.56
CA HIS A 62 12.05 1.27 -2.14
C HIS A 62 11.55 0.54 -3.40
N VAL A 63 12.38 0.51 -4.46
CA VAL A 63 12.02 -0.11 -5.75
C VAL A 63 12.32 -1.60 -5.81
N GLY A 64 12.99 -2.17 -4.80
CA GLY A 64 13.41 -3.56 -4.79
C GLY A 64 12.26 -4.57 -4.82
N HIS A 65 11.07 -4.15 -4.38
CA HIS A 65 9.87 -4.98 -4.34
C HIS A 65 9.45 -5.45 -5.74
N ILE A 66 9.70 -4.63 -6.77
CA ILE A 66 9.38 -4.92 -8.18
C ILE A 66 10.09 -6.18 -8.67
N PHE A 67 11.32 -6.42 -8.20
CA PHE A 67 12.15 -7.56 -8.61
C PHE A 67 12.11 -8.72 -7.60
N SER A 68 11.44 -8.54 -6.47
CA SER A 68 11.40 -9.53 -5.41
C SER A 68 10.41 -10.65 -5.74
N ARG A 69 10.92 -11.81 -6.18
CA ARG A 69 10.10 -13.03 -6.34
C ARG A 69 9.37 -13.42 -5.06
N ARG A 70 9.90 -13.06 -3.89
CA ARG A 70 9.24 -13.30 -2.62
C ARG A 70 8.04 -12.38 -2.43
N VAL A 71 8.18 -11.07 -2.69
CA VAL A 71 7.04 -10.14 -2.67
C VAL A 71 5.98 -10.58 -3.67
N GLN A 72 6.37 -10.91 -4.90
CA GLN A 72 5.45 -11.40 -5.94
C GLN A 72 4.61 -12.59 -5.43
N ARG A 73 5.23 -13.64 -4.88
CA ARG A 73 4.51 -14.81 -4.35
C ARG A 73 3.52 -14.46 -3.23
N ILE A 74 3.87 -13.52 -2.36
CA ILE A 74 2.98 -13.08 -1.27
C ILE A 74 1.78 -12.33 -1.84
N THR A 75 2.02 -11.41 -2.78
CA THR A 75 0.95 -10.67 -3.47
C THR A 75 0.02 -11.61 -4.24
N ASP A 76 0.57 -12.55 -5.01
CA ASP A 76 -0.23 -13.52 -5.78
C ASP A 76 -1.10 -14.39 -4.89
N ARG A 77 -0.54 -14.86 -3.76
CA ARG A 77 -1.30 -15.64 -2.78
C ARG A 77 -2.43 -14.81 -2.19
N PHE A 78 -2.14 -13.58 -1.76
CA PHE A 78 -3.13 -12.68 -1.19
C PHE A 78 -4.30 -12.43 -2.14
N LEU A 79 -4.02 -12.15 -3.42
CA LEU A 79 -5.05 -11.91 -4.43
C LEU A 79 -5.90 -13.16 -4.69
N ARG A 80 -5.29 -14.36 -4.73
CA ARG A 80 -6.04 -15.62 -4.86
C ARG A 80 -6.97 -15.85 -3.66
N ASP A 81 -6.50 -15.57 -2.45
CA ASP A 81 -7.30 -15.69 -1.24
C ASP A 81 -8.48 -14.71 -1.24
N VAL A 82 -8.28 -13.48 -1.72
CA VAL A 82 -9.35 -12.48 -1.89
C VAL A 82 -10.41 -12.96 -2.88
N ILE A 83 -10.01 -13.51 -4.04
CA ILE A 83 -10.93 -14.04 -5.05
C ILE A 83 -11.71 -15.23 -4.50
N ALA A 84 -11.04 -16.17 -3.83
CA ALA A 84 -11.67 -17.34 -3.24
C ALA A 84 -12.73 -16.96 -2.20
N ARG A 85 -12.48 -15.93 -1.38
CA ARG A 85 -13.47 -15.42 -0.42
C ARG A 85 -14.67 -14.76 -1.09
N LYS A 86 -14.46 -14.00 -2.18
CA LYS A 86 -15.57 -13.44 -2.96
C LYS A 86 -16.47 -14.53 -3.54
N ALA A 87 -15.91 -15.66 -3.97
CA ALA A 87 -16.71 -16.78 -4.50
C ALA A 87 -17.62 -17.45 -3.45
N VAL A 88 -17.32 -17.28 -2.16
CA VAL A 88 -18.08 -17.89 -1.04
C VAL A 88 -19.17 -16.96 -0.50
N VAL A 89 -19.09 -15.65 -0.77
CA VAL A 89 -20.10 -14.65 -0.37
C VAL A 89 -20.60 -13.96 -1.64
N PRO A 90 -21.75 -14.36 -2.21
CA PRO A 90 -22.33 -13.67 -3.36
C PRO A 90 -22.69 -12.23 -2.98
N ASP A 91 -22.50 -11.30 -3.92
CA ASP A 91 -22.85 -9.87 -3.79
C ASP A 91 -24.36 -9.68 -3.48
#